data_AF-A0AAQ3Q9V4-F1
#
_entry.id   AF-A0AAQ3Q9V4-F1
#
_cell.length_a   1.000
_cell.length_b   1.000
_cell.length_c   1.000
_cell.angle_alpha   90.00
_cell.angle_beta   90.00
_cell.angle_gamma   90.00
#
_symmetry.space_group_name_H-M   'P 1'
#
loop_
_entity.id
_entity.type
_entity.pdbx_description
1 polymer ?
#
loop_
_entity_poly.entity_id
_entity_poly.type
_entity_poly.pdbx_seq_one_letter_code
_entity_poly.pdbx_strand_id
1 'polypeptide(L)'
;MTKEIEGARIAIEQAPPITKVVLVEENSMLELLATRNKELEDELSKLKSKAQEFEEIYIKVQKQVEELQKGTEESNLKISETTRHDTEVILETNLSILEFENKVLRQQTLLGSTNEDLSERKITTLESDNDLLCNQQKTDCQPIDSSEVIKPPSENELVHDQQAIVHQPSLAVAPLAPAFSTMKSLTERQQENHEALLKCLKEYKSFDNKRPATTLIVYKSLFHWHSFEAERTNIFERIIQIIRSSVENQENIGEVAYWLSTTSTLLLLLQKNLRASNASSTGSYRSRATTSSFFSRIAQNARSSSSIMGISSGYSGMLGKPRSQSRIEARYPALLFKQQLTAYVERLYAIIRDNLKKEINPSLTLCIQGQSQDQIYNINKYDLLSGVK
;
A
#
# COMPACT_ATOMS: atom_id res chain seq x y z
N MET A 1 -46.33 -98.52 17.19
CA MET A 1 -46.49 -97.36 18.08
C MET A 1 -45.41 -97.27 19.17
N THR A 2 -45.23 -98.23 20.07
CA THR A 2 -44.25 -98.08 21.18
C THR A 2 -42.79 -98.00 20.72
N LYS A 3 -42.38 -98.77 19.70
CA LYS A 3 -41.01 -98.71 19.15
C LYS A 3 -40.70 -97.42 18.37
N GLU A 4 -41.70 -96.80 17.76
CA GLU A 4 -41.55 -95.52 17.05
C GLU A 4 -41.41 -94.35 18.03
N ILE A 5 -42.18 -94.37 19.13
CA ILE A 5 -42.11 -93.33 20.16
C ILE A 5 -40.76 -93.39 20.88
N GLU A 6 -40.25 -94.59 21.18
CA GLU A 6 -38.93 -94.75 21.80
C GLU A 6 -37.79 -94.36 20.84
N GLY A 7 -37.92 -94.71 19.55
CA GLY A 7 -36.96 -94.30 18.51
C GLY A 7 -36.92 -92.79 18.30
N ALA A 8 -38.08 -92.12 18.31
CA ALA A 8 -38.18 -90.68 18.23
C ALA A 8 -37.59 -89.98 19.47
N ARG A 9 -37.82 -90.55 20.67
CA ARG A 9 -37.25 -90.04 21.90
C ARG A 9 -35.71 -90.11 21.91
N ILE A 10 -35.13 -91.23 21.47
CA ILE A 10 -33.67 -91.39 21.39
C ILE A 10 -33.09 -90.47 20.30
N ALA A 11 -33.77 -90.27 19.18
CA ALA A 11 -33.33 -89.36 18.12
C ALA A 11 -33.34 -87.88 18.56
N ILE A 12 -34.26 -87.48 19.43
CA ILE A 12 -34.31 -86.13 20.02
C ILE A 12 -33.21 -85.97 21.10
N GLU A 13 -32.96 -87.01 21.90
CA GLU A 13 -31.92 -86.99 22.94
C GLU A 13 -30.50 -87.03 22.37
N GLN A 14 -30.31 -87.64 21.19
CA GLN A 14 -29.03 -87.67 20.46
C GLN A 14 -28.84 -86.51 19.47
N ALA A 15 -29.83 -85.61 19.32
CA ALA A 15 -29.68 -84.45 18.46
C ALA A 15 -28.68 -83.44 19.09
N PRO A 16 -27.62 -83.02 18.37
CA PRO A 16 -26.66 -82.07 18.91
C PRO A 16 -27.34 -80.70 19.16
N PRO A 17 -26.96 -79.96 20.22
CA PRO A 17 -27.62 -78.71 20.59
C PRO A 17 -27.30 -77.59 19.59
N ILE A 18 -28.20 -77.32 18.65
CA ILE A 18 -28.08 -76.25 17.64
C ILE A 18 -28.85 -75.01 18.13
N THR A 19 -28.31 -74.28 19.12
CA THR A 19 -28.72 -72.89 19.45
C THR A 19 -27.87 -72.34 20.60
N LYS A 20 -26.55 -72.27 20.41
CA LYS A 20 -25.66 -71.51 21.32
C LYS A 20 -24.69 -70.62 20.57
N VAL A 21 -24.26 -71.03 19.37
CA VAL A 21 -23.26 -70.29 18.60
C VAL A 21 -23.80 -68.97 18.05
N VAL A 22 -25.00 -68.95 17.47
CA VAL A 22 -25.59 -67.73 16.87
C VAL A 22 -25.92 -66.65 17.91
N LEU A 23 -26.41 -67.05 19.09
CA LEU A 23 -26.81 -66.12 20.17
C LEU A 23 -25.60 -65.51 20.89
N VAL A 24 -24.47 -66.24 20.95
CA VAL A 24 -23.22 -65.72 21.52
C VAL A 24 -22.57 -64.69 20.61
N GLU A 25 -22.62 -64.89 19.29
CA GLU A 25 -22.06 -63.96 18.31
C GLU A 25 -22.89 -62.67 18.20
N GLU A 26 -24.23 -62.77 18.25
CA GLU A 26 -25.12 -61.61 18.35
C GLU A 26 -24.95 -60.84 19.67
N ASN A 27 -24.79 -61.52 20.80
CA ASN A 27 -24.54 -60.87 22.10
C ASN A 27 -23.19 -60.15 22.13
N SER A 28 -22.15 -60.73 21.51
CA SER A 28 -20.83 -60.08 21.38
C SER A 28 -20.89 -58.84 20.49
N MET A 29 -21.65 -58.88 19.40
CA MET A 29 -21.87 -57.72 18.53
C MET A 29 -22.65 -56.62 19.24
N LEU A 30 -23.67 -56.96 20.03
CA LEU A 30 -24.44 -56.01 20.82
C LEU A 30 -23.57 -55.31 21.88
N GLU A 31 -22.67 -56.05 22.54
CA GLU A 31 -21.74 -55.48 23.51
C GLU A 31 -20.73 -54.52 22.83
N LEU A 32 -20.21 -54.88 21.66
CA LEU A 32 -19.34 -54.02 20.85
C LEU A 32 -20.05 -52.74 20.37
N LEU A 33 -21.32 -52.85 19.97
CA LEU A 33 -22.12 -51.68 19.57
C LEU A 33 -22.44 -50.79 20.79
N ALA A 34 -22.69 -51.38 21.96
CA ALA A 34 -22.93 -50.63 23.19
C ALA A 34 -21.68 -49.86 23.65
N THR A 35 -20.50 -50.47 23.58
CA THR A 35 -19.23 -49.77 23.89
C THR A 35 -18.97 -48.65 22.90
N ARG A 36 -19.17 -48.89 21.59
CA ARG A 36 -18.98 -47.87 20.57
C ARG A 36 -19.97 -46.71 20.71
N ASN A 37 -21.23 -46.98 21.02
CA ASN A 37 -22.23 -45.94 21.26
C ASN A 37 -21.85 -45.09 22.47
N LYS A 38 -21.36 -45.71 23.55
CA LYS A 38 -20.88 -44.99 24.73
C LYS A 38 -19.68 -44.10 24.41
N GLU A 39 -18.69 -44.60 23.66
CA GLU A 39 -17.57 -43.78 23.19
C GLU A 39 -18.02 -42.60 22.32
N LEU A 40 -18.98 -42.82 21.42
CA LEU A 40 -19.55 -41.77 20.58
C LEU A 40 -20.30 -40.72 21.40
N GLU A 41 -21.03 -41.14 22.44
CA GLU A 41 -21.68 -40.22 23.39
C GLU A 41 -20.66 -39.37 24.15
N ASP A 42 -19.55 -39.97 24.59
CA ASP A 42 -18.45 -39.26 25.26
C ASP A 42 -17.75 -38.26 24.32
N GLU A 43 -17.49 -38.65 23.07
CA GLU A 43 -16.94 -37.76 22.04
C GLU A 43 -17.90 -36.60 21.72
N LEU A 44 -19.20 -36.88 21.60
CA LEU A 44 -20.23 -35.86 21.37
C LEU A 44 -20.34 -34.89 22.54
N SER A 45 -20.27 -35.39 23.78
CA SER A 45 -20.24 -34.58 25.00
C SER A 45 -19.03 -33.64 25.01
N LYS A 46 -17.83 -34.17 24.71
CA LYS A 46 -16.60 -33.37 24.63
C LYS A 46 -16.66 -32.33 23.52
N LEU A 47 -17.20 -32.69 22.35
CA LEU A 47 -17.36 -31.76 21.23
C LEU A 47 -18.35 -30.64 21.57
N LYS A 48 -19.46 -30.96 22.25
CA LYS A 48 -20.45 -29.99 22.70
C LYS A 48 -19.86 -29.00 23.71
N SER A 49 -19.10 -29.49 24.70
CA SER A 49 -18.40 -28.61 25.67
C SER A 49 -17.45 -27.67 24.95
N LYS A 50 -16.66 -28.18 24.01
CA LYS A 50 -15.71 -27.37 23.24
C LYS A 50 -16.41 -26.33 22.36
N ALA A 51 -17.57 -26.67 21.79
CA ALA A 51 -18.37 -25.73 21.02
C ALA A 51 -18.89 -24.58 21.89
N GLN A 52 -19.32 -24.85 23.11
CA GLN A 52 -19.74 -23.82 24.07
C GLN A 52 -18.58 -22.90 24.46
N GLU A 53 -17.40 -23.45 24.77
CA GLU A 53 -16.20 -22.66 25.05
C GLU A 53 -15.83 -21.73 23.87
N PHE A 54 -15.93 -22.21 22.63
CA PHE A 54 -15.71 -21.38 21.45
C PHE A 54 -16.73 -20.26 21.31
N GLU A 55 -17.99 -20.51 21.64
CA GLU A 55 -19.05 -19.49 21.58
C GLU A 55 -18.82 -18.39 22.64
N GLU A 56 -18.41 -18.76 23.85
CA GLU A 56 -18.04 -17.78 24.89
C GLU A 56 -16.82 -16.93 24.50
N ILE A 57 -15.79 -17.56 23.93
CA ILE A 57 -14.61 -16.85 23.42
C ILE A 57 -15.01 -15.91 22.28
N TYR A 58 -15.86 -16.37 21.36
CA TYR A 58 -16.35 -15.56 20.25
C TYR A 58 -17.08 -14.31 20.73
N ILE A 59 -18.00 -14.45 21.69
CA ILE A 59 -18.74 -13.32 22.28
C ILE A 59 -17.77 -12.33 22.96
N LYS A 60 -16.78 -12.83 23.71
CA LYS A 60 -15.77 -11.97 24.37
C LYS A 60 -14.95 -11.19 23.34
N VAL A 61 -14.47 -11.84 22.28
CA VAL A 61 -13.70 -11.21 21.21
C VAL A 61 -14.55 -10.19 20.45
N GLN A 62 -15.80 -10.54 20.12
CA GLN A 62 -16.74 -9.63 19.46
C GLN A 62 -16.94 -8.34 20.26
N LYS A 63 -17.12 -8.45 21.58
CA LYS A 63 -17.24 -7.29 22.48
C LYS A 63 -15.98 -6.40 22.49
N GLN A 64 -14.79 -7.00 22.51
CA GLN A 64 -13.53 -6.25 22.43
C GLN A 64 -13.36 -5.52 21.10
N VAL A 65 -13.77 -6.15 20.00
CA VAL A 65 -13.73 -5.53 18.67
C VAL A 65 -14.66 -4.33 18.60
N GLU A 66 -15.88 -4.44 19.14
CA GLU A 66 -16.84 -3.33 19.21
C GLU A 66 -16.31 -2.16 20.05
N GLU A 67 -15.67 -2.45 21.19
CA GLU A 67 -15.05 -1.41 22.04
C GLU A 67 -13.87 -0.71 21.35
N LEU A 68 -12.98 -1.46 20.71
CA LEU A 68 -11.87 -0.90 19.92
C LEU A 68 -12.36 -0.10 18.72
N GLN A 69 -13.42 -0.54 18.06
CA GLN A 69 -14.03 0.18 16.96
C GLN A 69 -14.57 1.53 17.45
N LYS A 70 -15.31 1.54 18.57
CA LYS A 70 -15.84 2.77 19.15
C LYS A 70 -14.72 3.75 19.53
N GLY A 71 -13.64 3.28 20.17
CA GLY A 71 -12.49 4.12 20.48
C GLY A 71 -11.77 4.67 19.24
N THR A 72 -11.75 3.90 18.15
CA THR A 72 -11.21 4.35 16.86
C THR A 72 -12.10 5.41 16.21
N GLU A 73 -13.43 5.26 16.28
CA GLU A 73 -14.38 6.27 15.79
C GLU A 73 -14.28 7.58 16.57
N GLU A 74 -14.21 7.53 17.90
CA GLU A 74 -14.05 8.72 18.75
C GLU A 74 -12.73 9.45 18.51
N SER A 75 -11.62 8.72 18.36
CA SER A 75 -10.32 9.33 18.03
C SER A 75 -10.31 9.92 16.62
N ASN A 76 -10.94 9.28 15.63
CA ASN A 76 -11.10 9.83 14.29
C ASN A 76 -11.94 11.11 14.27
N LEU A 77 -13.03 11.17 15.04
CA LEU A 77 -13.81 12.40 15.20
C LEU A 77 -12.94 13.53 15.77
N LYS A 78 -12.16 13.24 16.81
CA LYS A 78 -11.25 14.23 17.41
C LYS A 78 -10.18 14.71 16.42
N ILE A 79 -9.61 13.82 15.62
CA ILE A 79 -8.67 14.19 14.55
C ILE A 79 -9.37 15.08 13.51
N SER A 80 -10.60 14.75 13.11
CA SER A 80 -11.37 15.55 12.15
C SER A 80 -11.69 16.95 12.70
N GLU A 81 -11.98 17.07 13.99
CA GLU A 81 -12.22 18.34 14.65
C GLU A 81 -10.95 19.19 14.73
N THR A 82 -9.82 18.61 15.15
CA THR A 82 -8.53 19.31 15.20
C THR A 82 -8.08 19.74 13.81
N THR A 83 -8.18 18.85 12.80
CA THR A 83 -7.82 19.20 11.42
C THR A 83 -8.69 20.32 10.87
N ARG A 84 -10.01 20.32 11.16
CA ARG A 84 -10.90 21.43 10.81
C ARG A 84 -10.45 22.74 11.45
N HIS A 85 -10.13 22.72 12.74
CA HIS A 85 -9.64 23.89 13.45
C HIS A 85 -8.32 24.41 12.87
N ASP A 86 -7.35 23.53 12.61
CA ASP A 86 -6.07 23.90 11.99
C ASP A 86 -6.28 24.53 10.61
N THR A 87 -7.19 23.99 9.78
CA THR A 87 -7.52 24.58 8.49
C THR A 87 -8.19 25.95 8.62
N GLU A 88 -9.05 26.14 9.62
CA GLU A 88 -9.69 27.44 9.89
C GLU A 88 -8.64 28.49 10.27
N VAL A 89 -7.71 28.16 11.17
CA VAL A 89 -6.59 29.03 11.55
C VAL A 89 -5.71 29.37 10.34
N ILE A 90 -5.42 28.41 9.45
CA ILE A 90 -4.66 28.67 8.22
C ILE A 90 -5.43 29.63 7.29
N LEU A 91 -6.75 29.49 7.18
CA LEU A 91 -7.55 30.37 6.34
C LEU A 91 -7.62 31.79 6.92
N GLU A 92 -7.81 31.94 8.23
CA GLU A 92 -7.81 33.25 8.90
C GLU A 92 -6.47 33.97 8.73
N THR A 93 -5.36 33.26 8.89
CA THR A 93 -4.02 33.85 8.70
C THR A 93 -3.81 34.29 7.25
N ASN A 94 -4.22 33.48 6.27
CA ASN A 94 -4.15 33.86 4.85
C ASN A 94 -5.02 35.08 4.52
N LEU A 95 -6.22 35.17 5.11
CA LEU A 95 -7.08 36.36 4.95
C LEU A 95 -6.41 37.61 5.51
N SER A 96 -5.82 37.53 6.71
CA SER A 96 -5.09 38.65 7.32
C SER A 96 -3.89 39.10 6.46
N ILE A 97 -3.15 38.16 5.88
CA ILE A 97 -2.04 38.44 4.96
C ILE A 97 -2.55 39.18 3.72
N LEU A 98 -3.62 38.68 3.08
CA LEU A 98 -4.21 39.31 1.89
C LEU A 98 -4.76 40.71 2.18
N GLU A 99 -5.39 40.91 3.34
CA GLU A 99 -5.85 42.23 3.78
C GLU A 99 -4.69 43.20 3.98
N PHE A 100 -3.60 42.73 4.57
CA PHE A 100 -2.38 43.53 4.74
C PHE A 100 -1.77 43.90 3.38
N GLU A 101 -1.62 42.93 2.47
CA GLU A 101 -1.13 43.17 1.11
C GLU A 101 -2.02 44.19 0.37
N ASN A 102 -3.35 44.09 0.49
CA ASN A 102 -4.26 45.06 -0.11
C ASN A 102 -4.09 46.47 0.47
N LYS A 103 -3.86 46.59 1.79
CA LYS A 103 -3.56 47.88 2.44
C LYS A 103 -2.25 48.48 1.93
N VAL A 104 -1.20 47.67 1.80
CA VAL A 104 0.10 48.10 1.27
C VAL A 104 -0.03 48.57 -0.18
N LEU A 105 -0.73 47.81 -1.03
CA LEU A 105 -0.98 48.19 -2.43
C LEU A 105 -1.72 49.53 -2.52
N ARG A 106 -2.76 49.75 -1.71
CA ARG A 106 -3.48 51.04 -1.64
C ARG A 106 -2.56 52.19 -1.24
N GLN A 107 -1.68 51.97 -0.26
CA GLN A 107 -0.71 52.98 0.17
C GLN A 107 0.32 53.28 -0.92
N GLN A 108 0.79 52.25 -1.64
CA GLN A 108 1.70 52.42 -2.77
C GLN A 108 1.05 53.21 -3.91
N THR A 109 -0.22 52.97 -4.24
CA THR A 109 -0.95 53.77 -5.25
C THR A 109 -1.07 55.23 -4.83
N LEU A 110 -1.37 55.50 -3.54
CA LEU A 110 -1.48 56.86 -3.03
C LEU A 110 -0.13 57.60 -3.09
N LEU A 111 0.96 56.94 -2.69
CA LEU A 111 2.31 57.51 -2.76
C LEU A 111 2.79 57.69 -4.21
N GLY A 112 2.43 56.75 -5.10
CA GLY A 112 2.68 56.86 -6.54
C GLY A 112 2.06 58.12 -7.15
N SER A 113 0.79 58.38 -6.83
CA SER A 113 0.08 59.59 -7.28
C SER A 113 0.71 60.88 -6.74
N THR A 114 1.16 60.92 -5.48
CA THR A 114 1.84 62.12 -4.94
C THR A 114 3.22 62.37 -5.57
N ASN A 115 3.89 61.31 -6.01
CA ASN A 115 5.18 61.42 -6.71
C ASN A 115 4.99 61.87 -8.16
N GLU A 116 3.92 61.45 -8.84
CA GLU A 116 3.53 62.00 -10.14
C GLU A 116 3.30 63.51 -10.04
N ASP A 117 2.48 63.99 -9.10
CA ASP A 117 2.20 65.43 -8.90
C ASP A 117 3.47 66.27 -8.57
N LEU A 118 4.44 65.69 -7.85
CA LEU A 118 5.72 66.33 -7.55
C LEU A 118 6.68 66.30 -8.75
N SER A 119 6.63 65.24 -9.55
CA SER A 119 7.44 65.10 -10.76
C SER A 119 6.94 66.00 -11.90
N GLU A 120 5.62 66.11 -12.09
CA GLU A 120 4.99 67.05 -13.02
C GLU A 120 5.34 68.51 -12.65
N ARG A 121 5.26 68.87 -11.37
CA ARG A 121 5.71 70.21 -10.92
C ARG A 121 7.19 70.46 -11.22
N LYS A 122 8.07 69.49 -10.99
CA LYS A 122 9.50 69.64 -11.34
C LYS A 122 9.72 69.77 -12.84
N ILE A 123 8.99 69.04 -13.67
CA ILE A 123 9.06 69.12 -15.13
C ILE A 123 8.63 70.53 -15.59
N THR A 124 7.49 71.04 -15.12
CA THR A 124 7.06 72.41 -15.45
C THR A 124 8.03 73.50 -15.00
N THR A 125 8.72 73.29 -13.88
CA THR A 125 9.74 74.24 -13.39
C THR A 125 10.98 74.21 -14.28
N LEU A 126 11.44 73.01 -14.66
CA LEU A 126 12.61 72.84 -15.55
C LEU A 126 12.33 73.32 -16.97
N GLU A 127 11.12 73.15 -17.50
CA GLU A 127 10.71 73.70 -18.80
C GLU A 127 10.71 75.24 -18.78
N SER A 128 10.19 75.86 -17.71
CA SER A 128 10.21 77.32 -17.56
C SER A 128 11.63 77.89 -17.43
N ASP A 129 12.56 77.17 -16.78
CA ASP A 129 13.97 77.57 -16.69
C ASP A 129 14.70 77.40 -18.04
N ASN A 130 14.34 76.39 -18.83
CA ASN A 130 14.90 76.17 -20.16
C ASN A 130 14.46 77.28 -21.16
N ASP A 131 13.20 77.72 -21.08
CA ASP A 131 12.68 78.84 -21.87
C ASP A 131 13.37 80.17 -21.52
N LEU A 132 13.73 80.38 -20.25
CA LEU A 132 14.52 81.53 -19.80
C LEU A 132 15.94 81.51 -20.36
N LEU A 133 16.58 80.33 -20.42
CA LEU A 133 17.93 80.16 -20.99
C LEU A 133 17.93 80.35 -22.51
N CYS A 134 16.91 79.84 -23.23
CA CYS A 134 16.78 80.05 -24.68
C CYS A 134 16.57 81.52 -25.07
N ASN A 135 15.91 82.33 -24.22
CA ASN A 135 15.71 83.76 -24.48
C ASN A 135 16.95 84.62 -24.17
N GLN A 136 17.93 84.13 -23.40
CA GLN A 136 19.20 84.84 -23.14
C GLN A 136 20.28 84.57 -24.21
N GLN A 137 20.12 83.55 -25.05
CA GLN A 137 21.13 83.16 -26.06
C GLN A 137 20.94 83.76 -27.47
N LYS A 138 20.04 84.74 -27.64
CA LYS A 138 19.89 85.49 -28.91
C LYS A 138 20.27 86.96 -28.77
N THR A 139 21.57 87.23 -28.67
CA THR A 139 22.18 88.47 -29.17
C THR A 139 23.68 88.27 -29.42
N ASP A 140 24.04 88.44 -30.70
CA ASP A 140 25.33 88.74 -31.33
C ASP A 140 26.47 87.71 -31.51
N CYS A 141 26.88 87.62 -32.79
CA CYS A 141 27.91 86.79 -33.39
C CYS A 141 29.26 87.53 -33.51
N GLN A 142 30.39 86.80 -33.53
CA GLN A 142 31.37 86.73 -34.65
C GLN A 142 32.61 85.87 -34.26
N PRO A 143 33.38 85.35 -35.24
CA PRO A 143 34.26 84.16 -35.16
C PRO A 143 35.76 84.50 -35.01
N ILE A 144 36.63 83.50 -34.77
CA ILE A 144 37.99 83.28 -35.35
C ILE A 144 38.72 82.10 -34.63
N ASP A 145 39.15 81.14 -35.46
CA ASP A 145 40.31 80.22 -35.48
C ASP A 145 40.99 79.56 -34.25
N SER A 146 41.02 78.21 -34.36
CA SER A 146 42.19 77.30 -34.33
C SER A 146 43.08 77.11 -33.08
N SER A 147 43.02 75.92 -32.46
CA SER A 147 43.99 74.79 -32.65
C SER A 147 44.17 73.91 -31.39
N GLU A 148 44.12 72.56 -31.58
CA GLU A 148 44.85 71.49 -30.85
C GLU A 148 44.66 71.32 -29.30
N VAL A 149 44.67 70.17 -28.62
CA VAL A 149 45.20 68.81 -28.83
C VAL A 149 44.81 67.90 -27.63
N ILE A 150 44.49 66.62 -27.91
CA ILE A 150 44.78 65.35 -27.17
C ILE A 150 44.31 65.10 -25.70
N LYS A 151 43.40 64.10 -25.60
CA LYS A 151 43.20 62.92 -24.69
C LYS A 151 43.31 62.96 -23.13
N PRO A 152 42.52 62.08 -22.44
CA PRO A 152 42.46 61.90 -20.97
C PRO A 152 43.53 60.88 -20.47
N PRO A 153 43.64 60.57 -19.15
CA PRO A 153 43.09 59.27 -18.68
C PRO A 153 42.80 59.06 -17.15
N SER A 154 42.09 57.95 -16.86
CA SER A 154 42.23 56.95 -15.75
C SER A 154 42.13 57.36 -14.26
N GLU A 155 41.18 56.81 -13.50
CA GLU A 155 41.27 55.59 -12.63
C GLU A 155 42.31 55.68 -11.49
N ASN A 156 41.85 55.66 -10.23
CA ASN A 156 42.24 54.66 -9.21
C ASN A 156 41.75 54.98 -7.77
N GLU A 157 41.31 53.88 -7.13
CA GLU A 157 41.56 53.46 -5.74
C GLU A 157 40.84 54.08 -4.52
N LEU A 158 40.11 53.17 -3.86
CA LEU A 158 39.72 53.10 -2.46
C LEU A 158 40.86 53.45 -1.48
N VAL A 159 40.54 54.07 -0.33
CA VAL A 159 40.82 53.56 1.04
C VAL A 159 39.93 54.29 2.07
N HIS A 160 39.12 53.48 2.78
CA HIS A 160 38.78 53.46 4.22
C HIS A 160 39.08 54.67 5.12
N ASP A 161 38.09 55.12 5.90
CA ASP A 161 38.28 55.19 7.36
C ASP A 161 36.98 55.16 8.19
N GLN A 162 37.09 54.53 9.36
CA GLN A 162 36.04 54.28 10.34
C GLN A 162 35.94 55.41 11.36
N GLN A 163 34.74 55.72 11.86
CA GLN A 163 34.55 56.09 13.26
C GLN A 163 33.12 55.83 13.76
N ALA A 164 33.06 55.10 14.87
CA ALA A 164 31.86 54.70 15.61
C ALA A 164 31.44 55.74 16.65
N ILE A 165 30.19 55.64 17.13
CA ILE A 165 29.64 55.83 18.50
C ILE A 165 28.13 56.16 18.34
N VAL A 166 27.24 55.16 18.36
CA VAL A 166 26.43 54.66 19.51
C VAL A 166 25.37 55.67 20.01
N HIS A 167 24.08 55.36 19.83
CA HIS A 167 23.13 55.03 20.90
C HIS A 167 21.73 54.66 20.36
N GLN A 168 21.28 53.47 20.77
CA GLN A 168 19.96 52.86 20.61
C GLN A 168 18.93 53.51 21.58
N PRO A 169 17.61 53.28 21.41
CA PRO A 169 17.03 52.13 22.13
C PRO A 169 16.02 51.30 21.31
N SER A 170 16.09 50.00 21.61
CA SER A 170 15.25 48.89 21.17
C SER A 170 13.80 48.98 21.65
N LEU A 171 12.85 48.65 20.78
CA LEU A 171 11.58 48.03 21.17
C LEU A 171 11.47 46.69 20.45
N ALA A 172 11.27 45.65 21.26
CA ALA A 172 11.36 44.25 20.92
C ALA A 172 10.41 43.82 19.79
N VAL A 173 10.97 43.21 18.75
CA VAL A 173 10.24 42.39 17.79
C VAL A 173 10.56 40.93 18.11
N ALA A 174 9.55 40.21 18.58
CA ALA A 174 9.61 38.77 18.82
C ALA A 174 9.75 38.00 17.49
N PRO A 175 10.29 36.76 17.51
CA PRO A 175 10.84 36.12 16.32
C PRO A 175 9.79 35.65 15.31
N LEU A 176 10.08 35.95 14.04
CA LEU A 176 9.51 35.33 12.84
C LEU A 176 9.77 33.82 12.82
N ALA A 177 8.89 32.96 13.35
CA ALA A 177 8.85 31.52 13.02
C ALA A 177 7.64 30.76 13.61
N PRO A 178 6.48 30.71 12.93
CA PRO A 178 5.61 29.54 13.12
C PRO A 178 5.08 28.89 11.82
N ALA A 179 5.27 29.50 10.64
CA ALA A 179 4.69 28.97 9.39
C ALA A 179 5.56 27.90 8.70
N PHE A 180 6.89 28.02 8.77
CA PHE A 180 7.81 27.05 8.15
C PHE A 180 8.05 25.78 8.99
N SER A 181 7.79 25.82 10.30
CA SER A 181 7.95 24.65 11.19
C SER A 181 6.83 23.63 11.01
N THR A 182 5.59 24.09 10.76
CA THR A 182 4.41 23.23 10.70
C THR A 182 4.30 22.44 9.39
N MET A 183 4.74 23.01 8.26
CA MET A 183 4.84 22.24 7.00
C MET A 183 5.99 21.22 7.04
N LYS A 184 7.10 21.56 7.70
CA LYS A 184 8.21 20.64 7.93
C LYS A 184 7.76 19.45 8.79
N SER A 185 6.96 19.70 9.84
CA SER A 185 6.47 18.65 10.73
C SER A 185 5.49 17.68 10.07
N LEU A 186 4.69 18.10 9.08
CA LEU A 186 3.81 17.19 8.33
C LEU A 186 4.60 16.24 7.42
N THR A 187 5.58 16.78 6.67
CA THR A 187 6.46 15.96 5.82
C THR A 187 7.37 15.05 6.64
N GLU A 188 7.82 15.51 7.81
CA GLU A 188 8.63 14.75 8.75
C GLU A 188 7.81 13.61 9.38
N ARG A 189 6.57 13.87 9.80
CA ARG A 189 5.64 12.82 10.28
C ARG A 189 5.29 11.81 9.19
N GLN A 190 5.14 12.22 7.94
CA GLN A 190 4.97 11.28 6.81
C GLN A 190 6.23 10.42 6.58
N GLN A 191 7.41 11.02 6.68
CA GLN A 191 8.67 10.29 6.57
C GLN A 191 8.84 9.28 7.72
N GLU A 192 8.54 9.66 8.96
CA GLU A 192 8.53 8.77 10.12
C GLU A 192 7.57 7.58 9.93
N ASN A 193 6.37 7.85 9.41
CA ASN A 193 5.40 6.82 9.07
C ASN A 193 5.92 5.86 7.99
N HIS A 194 6.63 6.37 6.97
CA HIS A 194 7.31 5.54 5.98
C HIS A 194 8.41 4.68 6.63
N GLU A 195 9.25 5.25 7.50
CA GLU A 195 10.28 4.50 8.22
C GLU A 195 9.68 3.41 9.11
N ALA A 196 8.61 3.72 9.84
CA ALA A 196 7.92 2.76 10.71
C ALA A 196 7.34 1.59 9.90
N LEU A 197 6.75 1.87 8.73
CA LEU A 197 6.24 0.82 7.83
C LEU A 197 7.36 -0.07 7.30
N LEU A 198 8.48 0.54 6.90
CA LEU A 198 9.64 -0.17 6.38
C LEU A 198 10.31 -1.02 7.48
N LYS A 199 10.40 -0.50 8.70
CA LYS A 199 10.85 -1.24 9.88
C LYS A 199 9.93 -2.42 10.16
N CYS A 200 8.61 -2.20 10.12
CA CYS A 200 7.61 -3.26 10.27
C CYS A 200 7.81 -4.37 9.21
N LEU A 201 8.00 -4.00 7.95
CA LEU A 201 8.25 -4.93 6.86
C LEU A 201 9.52 -5.75 7.04
N LYS A 202 10.57 -5.16 7.64
CA LYS A 202 11.86 -5.81 7.86
C LYS A 202 11.85 -6.73 9.09
N GLU A 203 11.28 -6.28 10.21
CA GLU A 203 11.40 -6.93 11.52
C GLU A 203 10.26 -7.93 11.79
N TYR A 204 9.04 -7.65 11.33
CA TYR A 204 7.87 -8.49 11.62
C TYR A 204 7.55 -9.38 10.43
N LYS A 205 8.24 -10.53 10.37
CA LYS A 205 7.97 -11.61 9.41
C LYS A 205 7.12 -12.69 10.06
N SER A 206 5.83 -12.42 10.27
CA SER A 206 4.90 -13.40 10.85
C SER A 206 3.77 -13.72 9.89
N PHE A 207 3.43 -15.01 9.81
CA PHE A 207 2.18 -15.46 9.22
C PHE A 207 1.10 -15.41 10.28
N ASP A 208 0.04 -14.65 10.03
CA ASP A 208 -1.20 -14.74 10.79
C ASP A 208 -2.22 -15.50 9.92
N ASN A 209 -2.69 -16.65 10.40
CA ASN A 209 -3.71 -17.46 9.71
C ASN A 209 -3.40 -17.75 8.21
N LYS A 210 -2.18 -18.20 7.91
CA LYS A 210 -1.67 -18.52 6.55
C LYS A 210 -1.49 -17.31 5.63
N ARG A 211 -1.70 -16.08 6.11
CA ARG A 211 -1.49 -14.85 5.34
C ARG A 211 -0.36 -14.03 5.96
N PRO A 212 0.53 -13.44 5.16
CA PRO A 212 1.54 -12.54 5.69
C PRO A 212 0.87 -11.23 6.12
N ALA A 213 0.60 -11.08 7.42
CA ALA A 213 -0.13 -9.93 8.00
C ALA A 213 0.51 -8.60 7.61
N THR A 214 1.84 -8.57 7.62
CA THR A 214 2.69 -7.45 7.22
C THR A 214 2.41 -6.98 5.80
N THR A 215 2.07 -7.89 4.88
CA THR A 215 1.70 -7.53 3.49
C THR A 215 0.42 -6.72 3.43
N LEU A 216 -0.57 -7.08 4.24
CA LEU A 216 -1.84 -6.36 4.28
C LEU A 216 -1.68 -4.97 4.88
N ILE A 217 -0.83 -4.84 5.91
CA ILE A 217 -0.49 -3.54 6.51
C ILE A 217 0.17 -2.66 5.45
N VAL A 218 1.21 -3.15 4.75
CA VAL A 218 1.88 -2.41 3.67
C VAL A 218 0.88 -1.98 2.60
N TYR A 219 0.05 -2.89 2.10
CA TYR A 219 -0.94 -2.54 1.09
C TYR A 219 -1.93 -1.47 1.58
N LYS A 220 -2.48 -1.62 2.79
CA LYS A 220 -3.44 -0.67 3.36
C LYS A 220 -2.80 0.71 3.60
N SER A 221 -1.55 0.75 4.06
CA SER A 221 -0.82 2.01 4.24
C SER A 221 -0.58 2.73 2.92
N LEU A 222 -0.12 2.02 1.88
CA LEU A 222 0.07 2.57 0.55
C LEU A 222 -1.24 3.08 -0.07
N PHE A 223 -2.34 2.37 0.20
CA PHE A 223 -3.68 2.79 -0.22
C PHE A 223 -4.11 4.06 0.51
N HIS A 224 -4.00 4.10 1.84
CA HIS A 224 -4.38 5.24 2.66
C HIS A 224 -3.60 6.51 2.31
N TRP A 225 -2.30 6.39 2.00
CA TRP A 225 -1.47 7.50 1.55
C TRP A 225 -1.64 7.85 0.07
N HIS A 226 -2.58 7.21 -0.63
CA HIS A 226 -2.83 7.42 -2.07
C HIS A 226 -1.56 7.26 -2.92
N SER A 227 -0.60 6.44 -2.46
CA SER A 227 0.72 6.29 -3.10
C SER A 227 0.61 5.74 -4.53
N PHE A 228 -0.50 5.06 -4.84
CA PHE A 228 -0.77 4.54 -6.18
C PHE A 228 -1.17 5.61 -7.20
N GLU A 229 -1.71 6.74 -6.72
CA GLU A 229 -2.14 7.89 -7.54
C GLU A 229 -1.08 9.01 -7.56
N ALA A 230 0.00 8.87 -6.81
CA ALA A 230 1.06 9.85 -6.71
C ALA A 230 1.92 9.90 -7.99
N GLU A 231 2.22 11.11 -8.48
CA GLU A 231 3.10 11.32 -9.63
C GLU A 231 4.57 11.02 -9.30
N ARG A 232 4.97 11.26 -8.04
CA ARG A 232 6.30 10.98 -7.51
C ARG A 232 6.19 10.34 -6.14
N THR A 233 6.84 9.20 -5.95
CA THR A 233 6.98 8.54 -4.65
C THR A 233 8.17 7.57 -4.69
N ASN A 234 8.91 7.50 -3.58
CA ASN A 234 10.05 6.58 -3.42
C ASN A 234 9.70 5.35 -2.56
N ILE A 235 8.51 5.29 -1.95
CA ILE A 235 8.14 4.21 -1.02
C ILE A 235 8.19 2.83 -1.70
N PHE A 236 7.82 2.77 -2.98
CA PHE A 236 7.86 1.55 -3.77
C PHE A 236 9.28 1.00 -3.94
N GLU A 237 10.23 1.85 -4.29
CA GLU A 237 11.63 1.47 -4.46
C GLU A 237 12.23 0.99 -3.14
N ARG A 238 11.91 1.68 -2.03
CA ARG A 238 12.35 1.33 -0.69
C ARG A 238 11.80 -0.03 -0.24
N ILE A 239 10.52 -0.31 -0.50
CA ILE A 239 9.91 -1.62 -0.25
C ILE A 239 10.64 -2.71 -1.04
N ILE A 240 10.83 -2.53 -2.35
CA ILE A 240 11.56 -3.48 -3.19
C ILE A 240 12.98 -3.72 -2.66
N GLN A 241 13.67 -2.67 -2.22
CA GLN A 241 15.03 -2.77 -1.69
C GLN A 241 15.09 -3.58 -0.38
N ILE A 242 14.09 -3.44 0.50
CA ILE A 242 14.00 -4.26 1.73
C ILE A 242 13.80 -5.73 1.38
N ILE A 243 12.87 -6.02 0.47
CA ILE A 243 12.63 -7.38 0.02
C ILE A 243 13.92 -7.96 -0.60
N ARG A 244 14.57 -7.20 -1.50
CA ARG A 244 15.81 -7.59 -2.16
C ARG A 244 16.92 -7.91 -1.17
N SER A 245 17.20 -6.99 -0.25
CA SER A 245 18.22 -7.18 0.77
C SER A 245 17.89 -8.32 1.73
N SER A 246 16.62 -8.57 2.05
CA SER A 246 16.29 -9.71 2.91
C SER A 246 16.46 -11.07 2.22
N VAL A 247 16.39 -11.13 0.89
CA VAL A 247 16.54 -12.38 0.13
C VAL A 247 17.99 -12.63 -0.27
N GLU A 248 18.74 -11.59 -0.63
CA GLU A 248 20.15 -11.71 -1.01
C GLU A 248 21.05 -12.13 0.17
N ASN A 249 20.60 -11.89 1.40
CA ASN A 249 21.36 -12.20 2.61
C ASN A 249 21.10 -13.61 3.17
N GLN A 250 20.23 -14.44 2.56
CA GLN A 250 19.76 -15.68 3.20
C GLN A 250 19.66 -16.89 2.26
N GLU A 251 20.34 -17.98 2.63
CA GLU A 251 20.20 -19.31 2.01
C GLU A 251 18.99 -20.10 2.54
N ASN A 252 18.27 -19.56 3.53
CA ASN A 252 17.14 -20.23 4.17
C ASN A 252 15.93 -20.29 3.21
N ILE A 253 15.57 -21.49 2.76
CA ILE A 253 14.43 -21.74 1.87
C ILE A 253 13.12 -21.21 2.47
N GLY A 254 12.96 -21.28 3.80
CA GLY A 254 11.77 -20.77 4.50
C GLY A 254 11.61 -19.25 4.37
N GLU A 255 12.71 -18.51 4.39
CA GLU A 255 12.69 -17.05 4.19
C GLU A 255 12.37 -16.67 2.76
N VAL A 256 12.97 -17.35 1.78
CA VAL A 256 12.65 -17.13 0.36
C VAL A 256 11.18 -17.47 0.09
N ALA A 257 10.65 -18.53 0.69
CA ALA A 257 9.23 -18.90 0.60
C ALA A 257 8.30 -17.86 1.25
N TYR A 258 8.68 -17.30 2.40
CA TYR A 258 7.96 -16.19 3.04
C TYR A 258 7.90 -14.97 2.11
N TRP A 259 9.04 -14.57 1.54
CA TRP A 259 9.09 -13.43 0.63
C TRP A 259 8.34 -13.69 -0.67
N LEU A 260 8.36 -14.91 -1.19
CA LEU A 260 7.56 -15.30 -2.35
C LEU A 260 6.06 -15.16 -2.04
N SER A 261 5.62 -15.64 -0.88
CA SER A 261 4.22 -15.51 -0.44
C SER A 261 3.80 -14.05 -0.25
N THR A 262 4.65 -13.26 0.41
CA THR A 262 4.45 -11.82 0.67
C THR A 262 4.35 -11.03 -0.64
N THR A 263 5.33 -11.18 -1.53
CA THR A 263 5.38 -10.47 -2.82
C THR A 263 4.23 -10.88 -3.75
N SER A 264 3.89 -12.16 -3.79
CA SER A 264 2.76 -12.66 -4.60
C SER A 264 1.42 -12.14 -4.08
N THR A 265 1.24 -12.10 -2.76
CA THR A 265 0.03 -11.54 -2.13
C THR A 265 -0.08 -10.04 -2.43
N LEU A 266 1.02 -9.29 -2.31
CA LEU A 266 1.05 -7.87 -2.64
C LEU A 266 0.71 -7.63 -4.12
N LEU A 267 1.32 -8.41 -5.02
CA LEU A 267 1.05 -8.34 -6.46
C LEU A 267 -0.42 -8.64 -6.79
N LEU A 268 -1.02 -9.65 -6.15
CA LEU A 268 -2.43 -9.98 -6.33
C LEU A 268 -3.34 -8.82 -5.89
N LEU A 269 -3.05 -8.19 -4.75
CA LEU A 269 -3.81 -7.02 -4.27
C LEU A 269 -3.71 -5.85 -5.26
N LEU A 270 -2.51 -5.60 -5.81
CA LEU A 270 -2.31 -4.58 -6.84
C LEU A 270 -3.07 -4.91 -8.13
N GLN A 271 -3.04 -6.16 -8.60
CA GLN A 271 -3.75 -6.57 -9.82
C GLN A 271 -5.26 -6.42 -9.69
N LYS A 272 -5.82 -6.70 -8.51
CA LYS A 272 -7.26 -6.60 -8.26
C LYS A 272 -7.75 -5.15 -8.15
N ASN A 273 -6.92 -4.26 -7.61
CA ASN A 273 -7.34 -2.90 -7.23
C ASN A 273 -6.80 -1.78 -8.13
N LEU A 274 -5.71 -2.01 -8.90
CA LEU A 274 -5.14 -1.00 -9.79
C LEU A 274 -5.67 -1.11 -11.22
N ARG A 275 -6.15 0.02 -11.75
CA ARG A 275 -6.49 0.19 -13.15
C ARG A 275 -5.27 0.79 -13.84
N ALA A 276 -4.70 0.06 -14.79
CA ALA A 276 -3.79 0.69 -15.73
C ALA A 276 -4.62 1.72 -16.53
N SER A 277 -4.14 2.95 -16.64
CA SER A 277 -4.80 4.02 -17.41
C SER A 277 -5.13 3.59 -18.85
N ASN A 278 -4.38 2.59 -19.37
CA ASN A 278 -4.57 2.01 -20.71
C ASN A 278 -5.43 0.72 -20.76
N ALA A 279 -5.99 0.26 -19.64
CA ALA A 279 -6.86 -0.91 -19.64
C ALA A 279 -8.27 -0.52 -20.09
N SER A 280 -8.43 -0.31 -21.40
CA SER A 280 -9.71 -0.53 -22.06
C SER A 280 -10.20 -1.93 -21.67
N SER A 281 -11.42 -2.00 -21.17
CA SER A 281 -12.16 -3.24 -20.94
C SER A 281 -12.15 -4.12 -22.18
N THR A 282 -11.21 -5.05 -22.28
CA THR A 282 -11.27 -6.18 -23.22
C THR A 282 -11.60 -7.44 -22.42
N GLY A 283 -12.74 -7.37 -21.75
CA GLY A 283 -13.52 -8.55 -21.44
C GLY A 283 -14.19 -9.02 -22.72
N SER A 284 -13.79 -10.19 -23.18
CA SER A 284 -14.50 -11.12 -24.07
C SER A 284 -15.89 -10.67 -24.54
N TYR A 285 -15.94 -9.99 -25.68
CA TYR A 285 -17.07 -10.09 -26.59
C TYR A 285 -16.51 -10.46 -27.95
N ARG A 286 -16.71 -11.72 -28.33
CA ARG A 286 -16.66 -12.12 -29.73
C ARG A 286 -17.66 -11.25 -30.49
N SER A 287 -17.20 -10.31 -31.30
CA SER A 287 -17.94 -9.93 -32.49
C SER A 287 -16.98 -9.55 -33.60
N ARG A 288 -17.25 -10.14 -34.75
CA ARG A 288 -16.47 -10.19 -35.98
C ARG A 288 -16.88 -9.00 -36.84
N ALA A 289 -15.91 -8.18 -37.25
CA ALA A 289 -15.96 -7.15 -38.31
C ALA A 289 -16.96 -5.99 -38.04
N THR A 290 -16.78 -4.72 -38.43
CA THR A 290 -16.16 -4.07 -39.60
C THR A 290 -15.83 -2.60 -39.27
N THR A 291 -14.74 -2.10 -39.85
CA THR A 291 -14.49 -0.74 -40.40
C THR A 291 -14.82 0.54 -39.60
N SER A 292 -13.75 1.32 -39.36
CA SER A 292 -13.65 2.79 -39.47
C SER A 292 -14.74 3.68 -38.81
N SER A 293 -14.36 4.38 -37.74
CA SER A 293 -14.79 5.78 -37.54
C SER A 293 -13.82 6.50 -36.59
N PHE A 294 -12.93 7.28 -37.18
CA PHE A 294 -12.26 8.39 -36.52
C PHE A 294 -13.28 9.54 -36.45
N PHE A 295 -13.27 10.33 -35.36
CA PHE A 295 -14.19 11.43 -35.00
C PHE A 295 -15.36 11.06 -34.07
N SER A 296 -15.09 11.05 -32.75
CA SER A 296 -16.05 11.53 -31.74
C SER A 296 -15.29 11.93 -30.47
N ARG A 297 -14.74 13.14 -30.52
CA ARG A 297 -14.22 13.91 -29.40
C ARG A 297 -15.01 15.22 -29.42
N ILE A 298 -16.08 15.34 -28.62
CA ILE A 298 -16.71 16.63 -28.27
C ILE A 298 -17.66 16.44 -27.09
N ALA A 299 -17.71 17.45 -26.22
CA ALA A 299 -18.45 17.60 -24.96
C ALA A 299 -17.82 16.94 -23.71
N GLN A 300 -16.73 17.55 -23.25
CA GLN A 300 -16.43 17.69 -21.83
C GLN A 300 -17.38 18.74 -21.20
N ASN A 301 -17.58 18.64 -19.88
CA ASN A 301 -18.30 19.55 -18.97
C ASN A 301 -19.82 19.37 -18.78
N ALA A 302 -20.18 18.65 -17.72
CA ALA A 302 -20.93 19.24 -16.61
C ALA A 302 -20.59 18.51 -15.30
N ARG A 303 -20.08 19.27 -14.32
CA ARG A 303 -19.98 18.87 -12.91
C ARG A 303 -21.39 18.70 -12.36
N SER A 304 -21.66 17.61 -11.66
CA SER A 304 -22.75 17.52 -10.67
C SER A 304 -22.41 16.46 -9.64
N SER A 305 -22.36 16.92 -8.39
CA SER A 305 -22.22 16.18 -7.16
C SER A 305 -23.26 15.07 -7.00
N SER A 306 -22.84 13.91 -6.50
CA SER A 306 -23.69 13.11 -5.61
C SER A 306 -22.83 12.28 -4.66
N SER A 307 -22.44 12.91 -3.57
CA SER A 307 -22.14 12.22 -2.32
C SER A 307 -23.49 11.76 -1.74
N ILE A 308 -23.93 10.54 -2.06
CA ILE A 308 -24.98 9.86 -1.30
C ILE A 308 -24.52 8.42 -1.05
N MET A 309 -24.08 8.19 0.18
CA MET A 309 -23.85 6.88 0.78
C MET A 309 -25.20 6.16 0.90
N GLY A 310 -25.52 5.31 -0.08
CA GLY A 310 -26.70 4.46 -0.06
C GLY A 310 -26.44 3.16 0.68
N ILE A 311 -26.78 3.13 1.97
CA ILE A 311 -27.14 1.90 2.67
C ILE A 311 -28.45 1.35 2.08
N SER A 312 -28.41 0.15 1.51
CA SER A 312 -29.63 -0.62 1.23
C SER A 312 -29.34 -2.10 1.46
N SER A 313 -29.79 -2.53 2.63
CA SER A 313 -30.19 -3.89 2.95
C SER A 313 -31.48 -4.22 2.19
N GLY A 314 -31.62 -5.47 1.73
CA GLY A 314 -32.89 -6.00 1.24
C GLY A 314 -32.79 -6.79 -0.06
N TYR A 315 -32.61 -8.11 0.09
CA TYR A 315 -33.18 -9.18 -0.73
C TYR A 315 -33.74 -8.80 -2.12
N SER A 316 -32.98 -9.06 -3.18
CA SER A 316 -33.54 -9.47 -4.47
C SER A 316 -32.51 -10.29 -5.24
N GLY A 317 -32.86 -11.56 -5.48
CA GLY A 317 -32.04 -12.50 -6.22
C GLY A 317 -31.94 -12.10 -7.69
N MET A 318 -30.78 -11.59 -8.08
CA MET A 318 -30.28 -11.69 -9.44
C MET A 318 -28.76 -11.60 -9.38
N LEU A 319 -28.08 -12.54 -10.03
CA LEU A 319 -26.64 -12.76 -10.06
C LEU A 319 -25.90 -11.51 -10.59
N GLY A 320 -25.73 -10.50 -9.74
CA GLY A 320 -25.10 -9.23 -10.04
C GLY A 320 -23.61 -9.28 -9.77
N LYS A 321 -22.85 -9.51 -10.84
CA LYS A 321 -21.49 -9.00 -11.12
C LYS A 321 -20.76 -8.42 -9.88
N PRO A 322 -19.69 -9.05 -9.35
CA PRO A 322 -18.94 -8.44 -8.27
C PRO A 322 -18.46 -7.07 -8.76
N ARG A 323 -18.94 -6.05 -8.04
CA ARG A 323 -18.65 -4.64 -8.25
C ARG A 323 -17.22 -4.49 -8.75
N SER A 324 -17.09 -3.91 -9.94
CA SER A 324 -15.98 -3.02 -10.25
C SER A 324 -16.02 -1.85 -9.26
N GLN A 325 -15.78 -2.13 -7.98
CA GLN A 325 -15.43 -1.15 -6.97
C GLN A 325 -14.32 -0.30 -7.59
N SER A 326 -14.56 1.00 -7.66
CA SER A 326 -13.69 2.04 -8.21
C SER A 326 -12.22 1.60 -8.26
N ARG A 327 -11.80 1.08 -9.40
CA ARG A 327 -10.44 0.59 -9.58
C ARG A 327 -9.54 1.83 -9.66
N ILE A 328 -8.59 1.95 -8.73
CA ILE A 328 -7.72 3.12 -8.55
C ILE A 328 -7.00 3.43 -9.86
N GLU A 329 -6.96 4.70 -10.27
CA GLU A 329 -6.19 5.12 -11.44
C GLU A 329 -4.69 5.16 -11.08
N ALA A 330 -3.96 4.11 -11.45
CA ALA A 330 -2.56 4.00 -11.12
C ALA A 330 -1.70 4.94 -11.98
N ARG A 331 -0.85 5.74 -11.33
CA ARG A 331 0.21 6.54 -11.99
C ARG A 331 1.44 5.68 -12.30
N TYR A 332 2.36 6.27 -13.08
CA TYR A 332 3.57 5.58 -13.55
C TYR A 332 4.39 4.88 -12.45
N PRO A 333 4.66 5.49 -11.27
CA PRO A 333 5.42 4.81 -10.21
C PRO A 333 4.76 3.51 -9.73
N ALA A 334 3.43 3.49 -9.64
CA ALA A 334 2.67 2.30 -9.23
C ALA A 334 2.69 1.20 -10.30
N LEU A 335 2.64 1.58 -11.57
CA LEU A 335 2.75 0.63 -12.69
C LEU A 335 4.15 0.00 -12.74
N LEU A 336 5.20 0.80 -12.54
CA LEU A 336 6.56 0.31 -12.47
C LEU A 336 6.75 -0.62 -11.26
N PHE A 337 6.23 -0.25 -10.10
CA PHE A 337 6.25 -1.10 -8.90
C PHE A 337 5.59 -2.45 -9.14
N LYS A 338 4.42 -2.48 -9.80
CA LYS A 338 3.75 -3.72 -10.18
C LYS A 338 4.62 -4.60 -11.10
N GLN A 339 5.27 -3.99 -12.09
CA GLN A 339 6.18 -4.70 -12.99
C GLN A 339 7.39 -5.27 -12.25
N GLN A 340 8.01 -4.47 -11.38
CA GLN A 340 9.13 -4.89 -10.54
C GLN A 340 8.74 -6.05 -9.62
N LEU A 341 7.57 -5.99 -8.96
CA LEU A 341 7.06 -7.11 -8.16
C LEU A 341 6.84 -8.37 -8.99
N THR A 342 6.33 -8.25 -10.22
CA THR A 342 6.11 -9.39 -11.10
C THR A 342 7.44 -10.09 -11.44
N ALA A 343 8.42 -9.34 -11.91
CA ALA A 343 9.76 -9.88 -12.21
C ALA A 343 10.43 -10.46 -10.95
N TYR A 344 10.18 -9.86 -9.79
CA TYR A 344 10.76 -10.33 -8.54
C TYR A 344 10.13 -11.64 -8.05
N VAL A 345 8.81 -11.81 -8.19
CA VAL A 345 8.12 -13.09 -7.92
C VAL A 345 8.69 -14.20 -8.80
N GLU A 346 8.92 -13.94 -10.08
CA GLU A 346 9.53 -14.91 -11.00
C GLU A 346 10.95 -15.30 -10.56
N ARG A 347 11.77 -14.31 -10.14
CA ARG A 347 13.11 -14.55 -9.58
C ARG A 347 13.04 -15.41 -8.32
N LEU A 348 12.16 -15.10 -7.38
CA LEU A 348 12.01 -15.86 -6.13
C LEU A 348 11.56 -17.30 -6.40
N TYR A 349 10.62 -17.48 -7.32
CA TYR A 349 10.18 -18.81 -7.73
C TYR A 349 11.34 -19.63 -8.32
N ALA A 350 12.16 -19.03 -9.17
CA ALA A 350 13.34 -19.69 -9.73
C ALA A 350 14.33 -20.12 -8.64
N ILE A 351 14.60 -19.25 -7.66
CA ILE A 351 15.49 -19.57 -6.53
C ILE A 351 14.96 -20.78 -5.74
N ILE A 352 13.68 -20.77 -5.36
CA ILE A 352 13.07 -21.88 -4.60
C ILE A 352 13.11 -23.18 -5.42
N ARG A 353 12.73 -23.12 -6.69
CA ARG A 353 12.75 -24.28 -7.59
C ARG A 353 14.14 -24.88 -7.70
N ASP A 354 15.15 -24.04 -7.92
CA ASP A 354 16.53 -24.51 -8.11
C ASP A 354 17.11 -25.07 -6.80
N ASN A 355 16.75 -24.49 -5.64
CA ASN A 355 17.11 -25.04 -4.33
C ASN A 355 16.46 -26.41 -4.08
N LEU A 356 15.14 -26.53 -4.30
CA LEU A 356 14.43 -27.81 -4.16
C LEU A 356 15.00 -28.88 -5.10
N LYS A 357 15.33 -28.50 -6.35
CA LYS A 357 15.98 -29.41 -7.31
C LYS A 357 17.32 -29.91 -6.78
N LYS A 358 18.14 -29.05 -6.17
CA LYS A 358 19.42 -29.42 -5.57
C LYS A 358 19.27 -30.34 -4.35
N GLU A 359 18.25 -30.14 -3.51
CA GLU A 359 18.02 -30.98 -2.34
C GLU A 359 17.44 -32.36 -2.71
N ILE A 360 16.53 -32.40 -3.68
CA ILE A 360 15.82 -33.63 -4.06
C ILE A 360 16.68 -34.53 -4.96
N ASN A 361 17.47 -33.95 -5.87
CA ASN A 361 18.23 -34.72 -6.86
C ASN A 361 19.18 -35.79 -6.26
N PRO A 362 19.99 -35.51 -5.21
CA PRO A 362 20.85 -36.50 -4.58
C PRO A 362 20.06 -37.68 -4.00
N SER A 363 18.97 -37.39 -3.27
CA SER A 363 18.10 -38.43 -2.71
C SER A 363 17.43 -39.27 -3.78
N LEU A 364 16.92 -38.65 -4.85
CA LEU A 364 16.38 -39.37 -6.01
C LEU A 364 17.43 -40.26 -6.66
N THR A 365 18.66 -39.77 -6.83
CA THR A 365 19.75 -40.54 -7.44
C THR A 365 20.09 -41.77 -6.60
N LEU A 366 20.15 -41.63 -5.27
CA LEU A 366 20.36 -42.75 -4.35
C LEU A 366 19.21 -43.78 -4.40
N CYS A 367 17.95 -43.33 -4.44
CA CYS A 367 16.81 -44.24 -4.57
C CYS A 367 16.84 -45.03 -5.89
N ILE A 368 17.20 -44.37 -7.00
CA ILE A 368 17.29 -45.02 -8.32
C ILE A 368 18.44 -46.04 -8.35
N GLN A 369 19.59 -45.70 -7.77
CA GLN A 369 20.75 -46.60 -7.69
C GLN A 369 20.48 -47.80 -6.76
N GLY A 370 19.83 -47.59 -5.62
CA GLY A 370 19.44 -48.67 -4.70
C GLY A 370 18.46 -49.67 -5.33
N GLN A 371 17.45 -49.17 -6.05
CA GLN A 371 16.53 -50.04 -6.81
C GLN A 371 17.26 -50.85 -7.89
N SER A 372 18.27 -50.27 -8.53
CA SER A 372 19.06 -50.96 -9.54
C SER A 372 19.92 -52.07 -8.92
N GLN A 373 20.46 -51.87 -7.71
CA GLN A 373 21.20 -52.90 -6.98
C GLN A 373 20.30 -54.06 -6.52
N ASP A 374 19.10 -53.79 -6.02
CA ASP A 374 18.13 -54.83 -5.64
C ASP A 374 17.64 -55.66 -6.83
N GLN A 375 17.50 -55.02 -8.01
CA GLN A 375 17.17 -55.75 -9.24
C GLN A 375 18.33 -56.64 -9.70
N ILE A 376 19.57 -56.16 -9.66
CA ILE A 376 20.77 -56.95 -9.99
C ILE A 376 20.94 -58.12 -9.00
N TYR A 377 20.71 -57.89 -7.70
CA TYR A 377 20.82 -58.95 -6.68
C TYR A 377 19.76 -60.04 -6.86
N ASN A 378 18.53 -59.66 -7.22
CA ASN A 378 17.48 -60.63 -7.53
C ASN A 378 17.79 -61.43 -8.81
N ILE A 379 18.24 -60.78 -9.89
CA ILE A 379 18.61 -61.47 -11.15
C ILE A 379 19.73 -62.49 -10.89
N ASN A 380 20.81 -62.08 -10.20
CA ASN A 380 21.91 -62.98 -9.87
C ASN A 380 21.47 -64.14 -8.96
N LYS A 381 20.51 -63.92 -8.05
CA LYS A 381 19.97 -64.98 -7.19
C LYS A 381 19.16 -66.02 -7.98
N TYR A 382 18.39 -65.59 -8.97
CA TYR A 382 17.64 -66.51 -9.84
C TYR A 382 18.58 -67.27 -10.80
N ASP A 383 19.63 -66.63 -11.30
CA ASP A 383 20.63 -67.31 -12.15
C ASP A 383 21.48 -68.33 -11.38
N LEU A 384 21.85 -68.04 -10.12
CA LEU A 384 22.53 -68.99 -9.23
C LEU A 384 21.66 -70.21 -8.85
N LEU A 385 20.34 -70.06 -8.77
CA LEU A 385 19.41 -71.15 -8.51
C LEU A 385 19.04 -71.95 -9.78
N SER A 386 19.21 -71.35 -10.96
CA SER A 386 18.96 -71.97 -12.27
C SER A 386 20.12 -72.87 -12.74
N GLY A 387 21.36 -72.57 -12.35
CA GLY A 387 22.57 -73.31 -12.75
C GLY A 387 22.88 -74.59 -11.97
N VAL A 388 22.05 -74.97 -10.99
CA VAL A 388 22.19 -76.22 -10.24
C VAL A 388 21.10 -77.19 -10.70
N LYS A 389 21.27 -77.81 -11.88
CA LYS A 389 20.49 -78.98 -12.31
C LYS A 389 21.31 -79.88 -13.21
#